data_AF-A0A9E3VIR9-F1
#
_entry.id   AF-A0A9E3VIR9-F1
#
_cell.length_a   1.000
_cell.length_b   1.000
_cell.length_c   1.000
_cell.angle_alpha   90.00
_cell.angle_beta   90.00
_cell.angle_gamma   90.00
#
_symmetry.space_group_name_H-M   'P 1'
#
loop_
_entity.id
_entity.type
_entity.pdbx_description
1 polymer ?
#
loop_
_entity_poly.entity_id
_entity_poly.type
_entity_poly.pdbx_seq_one_letter_code
_entity_poly.pdbx_strand_id
1 'polypeptide(L)' 'MPEIYGFAKYSNIIYLMIGAIGVAFLAGYLLDKIIPLPFPVFKVVFSFGGVILALYLVFKELNRK' A
#
# COMPACT_ATOMS: atom_id res chain seq x y z
N MET A 1 30.73 -0.03 10.70
CA MET A 1 29.71 -1.08 10.56
C MET A 1 28.66 -0.63 9.52
N PRO A 2 28.90 -0.87 8.23
CA PRO A 2 28.03 -0.43 7.12
C PRO A 2 26.73 -1.24 6.96
N GLU A 3 26.57 -2.37 7.66
CA GLU A 3 25.48 -3.32 7.43
C GLU A 3 24.11 -2.86 7.96
N ILE A 4 24.06 -2.03 9.01
CA ILE A 4 22.81 -1.64 9.68
C ILE A 4 21.92 -0.73 8.80
N TYR A 5 22.53 0.10 7.95
CA TYR A 5 21.81 1.06 7.09
C TYR A 5 20.99 0.38 5.99
N GLY A 6 21.46 -0.76 5.47
CA GLY A 6 20.72 -1.54 4.47
C GLY A 6 19.42 -2.09 5.04
N PHE A 7 19.51 -2.80 6.17
CA PHE A 7 18.35 -3.43 6.82
C PHE A 7 17.27 -2.43 7.22
N ALA A 8 17.64 -1.27 7.74
CA ALA A 8 16.69 -0.23 8.11
C ALA A 8 15.92 0.32 6.89
N LYS A 9 16.62 0.54 5.76
CA LYS A 9 16.01 1.05 4.53
C LYS A 9 15.02 0.05 3.92
N TYR A 10 15.39 -1.23 3.83
CA TYR A 10 14.49 -2.26 3.31
C TYR A 10 13.30 -2.53 4.24
N SER A 11 13.51 -2.47 5.56
CA SER A 11 12.42 -2.60 6.53
C SER A 11 11.39 -1.48 6.35
N ASN A 12 11.83 -0.23 6.19
CA ASN A 12 10.93 0.91 5.98
C ASN A 12 10.06 0.73 4.73
N ILE A 13 10.65 0.25 3.62
CA ILE A 13 9.94 -0.03 2.37
C ILE A 13 8.85 -1.09 2.58
N ILE A 14 9.15 -2.17 3.31
CA ILE A 14 8.19 -3.24 3.61
C ILE A 14 7.00 -2.68 4.41
N TYR A 15 7.27 -1.89 5.46
CA TYR A 15 6.21 -1.26 6.26
C TYR A 15 5.35 -0.32 5.42
N LEU A 16 5.96 0.43 4.50
CA LEU A 16 5.26 1.35 3.61
C LEU A 16 4.33 0.59 2.64
N MET A 17 4.80 -0.51 2.04
CA MET A 17 3.99 -1.32 1.14
C MET A 17 2.82 -1.99 1.85
N ILE A 18 3.08 -2.65 2.99
CA ILE A 18 2.03 -3.32 3.78
C ILE A 18 1.02 -2.28 4.28
N GLY A 19 1.49 -1.14 4.76
CA GLY A 19 0.63 -0.05 5.21
C GLY A 19 -0.25 0.50 4.10
N ALA A 20 0.33 0.85 2.94
CA ALA A 20 -0.41 1.40 1.82
C ALA A 20 -1.46 0.41 1.26
N ILE A 21 -1.07 -0.85 1.03
CA ILE A 21 -1.97 -1.88 0.52
C ILE A 21 -3.06 -2.20 1.55
N GLY A 22 -2.69 -2.34 2.83
CA GLY A 22 -3.63 -2.63 3.91
C GLY A 22 -4.68 -1.54 4.08
N VAL A 23 -4.27 -0.27 4.08
CA VAL A 23 -5.18 0.88 4.17
C VAL A 23 -6.12 0.92 2.97
N ALA A 24 -5.61 0.72 1.75
CA ALA A 24 -6.43 0.73 0.55
C ALA A 24 -7.45 -0.43 0.55
N PHE A 25 -7.03 -1.64 0.91
CA PHE A 25 -7.93 -2.80 1.03
C PHE A 25 -9.03 -2.55 2.06
N LEU A 26 -8.68 -2.04 3.26
CA LEU A 26 -9.66 -1.74 4.30
C LEU A 26 -10.65 -0.66 3.85
N ALA A 27 -10.17 0.40 3.19
CA ALA A 27 -11.02 1.45 2.64
C ALA A 27 -12.02 0.87 1.63
N GLY A 28 -11.56 0.05 0.69
CA GLY A 28 -12.43 -0.61 -0.30
C GLY A 28 -13.43 -1.57 0.35
N TYR A 29 -13.01 -2.34 1.36
CA TYR A 29 -13.89 -3.25 2.09
C TYR A 29 -15.00 -2.52 2.88
N LEU A 30 -14.64 -1.45 3.60
CA LEU A 30 -15.61 -0.62 4.33
C LEU A 30 -16.61 0.02 3.37
N LEU A 31 -16.14 0.50 2.22
CA LEU A 31 -16.98 1.17 1.23
C LEU A 31 -17.95 0.21 0.54
N ASP A 32 -17.49 -1.00 0.21
CA ASP A 32 -18.37 -2.09 -0.27
C ASP A 32 -19.41 -2.53 0.78
N LYS A 33 -19.12 -2.37 2.07
CA LYS A 33 -20.08 -2.68 3.14
C LYS A 33 -21.15 -1.59 3.29
N ILE A 34 -20.79 -0.33 3.06
CA ILE A 34 -21.71 0.81 3.15
C ILE A 34 -22.61 0.90 1.91
N ILE A 35 -22.06 0.56 0.74
CA ILE A 35 -22.77 0.60 -0.54
C ILE A 35 -23.03 -0.85 -0.98
N PRO A 36 -24.26 -1.38 -0.80
CA PRO A 36 -24.58 -2.78 -1.11
C PRO A 36 -24.67 -2.98 -2.63
N LEU A 37 -23.52 -3.01 -3.28
CA LEU A 37 -23.39 -3.44 -4.67
C LEU A 37 -23.31 -4.97 -4.70
N PRO A 38 -23.91 -5.63 -5.71
CA PRO A 38 -23.84 -7.08 -5.87
C PRO A 38 -22.41 -7.57 -6.17
N PHE A 39 -21.52 -6.66 -6.57
CA PHE A 39 -20.12 -6.93 -6.83
C PHE A 39 -19.25 -6.01 -5.95
N PRO A 40 -18.15 -6.51 -5.35
CA PRO A 40 -17.25 -5.73 -4.50
C PRO A 40 -16.33 -4.82 -5.33
N VAL A 41 -16.94 -3.85 -6.04
CA VAL A 41 -16.25 -2.95 -6.97
C VAL A 41 -15.19 -2.14 -6.25
N PHE A 42 -15.50 -1.60 -5.06
CA PHE A 42 -14.59 -0.71 -4.36
C PHE A 42 -13.41 -1.49 -3.81
N LYS A 43 -13.58 -2.70 -3.27
CA LYS A 43 -12.43 -3.53 -2.86
C LYS A 43 -11.49 -3.83 -4.02
N VAL A 44 -12.02 -4.13 -5.21
CA VAL A 44 -11.18 -4.39 -6.40
C VAL A 44 -10.42 -3.13 -6.84
N VAL A 45 -11.13 -2.01 -7.00
CA VAL A 45 -10.53 -0.74 -7.45
C VAL A 45 -9.51 -0.23 -6.43
N PHE A 46 -9.85 -0.22 -5.14
CA PHE A 46 -8.94 0.23 -4.10
C PHE A 46 -7.76 -0.73 -3.90
N SER A 47 -7.92 -2.04 -4.05
CA SER A 47 -6.77 -2.96 -3.98
C SER A 47 -5.79 -2.71 -5.12
N PHE A 48 -6.31 -2.54 -6.34
CA PHE A 48 -5.48 -2.25 -7.51
C PHE A 48 -4.82 -0.87 -7.41
N GLY A 49 -5.59 0.16 -7.04
CA GLY A 49 -5.08 1.50 -6.78
C GLY A 49 -4.08 1.55 -5.62
N GLY A 50 -4.29 0.76 -4.58
CA GLY A 50 -3.39 0.61 -3.44
C GLY A 50 -2.04 0.03 -3.82
N VAL A 51 -2.01 -0.95 -4.72
CA VAL A 51 -0.76 -1.51 -5.27
C VAL A 51 -0.03 -0.45 -6.11
N ILE A 52 -0.74 0.30 -6.96
CA ILE A 52 -0.13 1.39 -7.75
C ILE A 52 0.45 2.48 -6.84
N LEU A 53 -0.30 2.90 -5.82
CA LEU A 53 0.16 3.87 -4.83
C LEU A 53 1.37 3.37 -4.04
N ALA A 54 1.35 2.10 -3.61
CA ALA A 54 2.46 1.49 -2.91
C ALA A 54 3.73 1.52 -3.78
N LEU A 55 3.62 1.12 -5.05
CA LEU A 55 4.74 1.19 -6.00
C LEU A 55 5.25 2.62 -6.17
N TYR A 56 4.37 3.59 -6.37
CA TYR A 56 4.74 5.00 -6.50
C TYR A 56 5.49 5.50 -5.26
N LEU A 57 4.99 5.20 -4.05
CA LEU A 57 5.62 5.62 -2.81
C LEU A 57 6.98 4.94 -2.61
N VAL A 58 7.11 3.67 -2.96
CA VAL A 58 8.39 2.95 -2.93
C VAL A 58 9.40 3.60 -3.88
N PHE A 59 9.02 3.87 -5.13
CA PHE A 59 9.92 4.57 -6.07
C PHE A 59 10.30 5.96 -5.58
N LYS A 60 9.35 6.70 -5.02
CA LYS A 60 9.59 8.02 -4.44
C LYS A 60 10.55 7.96 -3.26
N GLU A 61 10.39 6.98 -2.37
CA GLU A 61 11.26 6.76 -1.21
C GLU A 61 12.66 6.31 -1.63
N LEU A 62 12.77 5.46 -2.66
CA LEU A 62 14.04 5.02 -3.21
C LEU A 62 14.83 6.15 -3.89
N ASN A 63 14.14 7.09 -4.56
CA ASN A 63 14.74 8.26 -5.20
C ASN A 63 15.03 9.42 -4.22
N ARG A 64 14.51 9.36 -3.00
CA ARG A 64 14.80 10.36 -1.97
C ARG A 64 16.21 10.07 -1.43
N LYS A 65 17.18 10.84 -1.91
CA LYS A 65 18.58 10.80 -1.46
C LYS A 65 18.72 11.11 0.02
#